data_AF-Q7NCX2-F1
#
_entry.id   AF-Q7NCX2-F1
#
_cell.length_a   1.000
_cell.length_b   1.000
_cell.length_c   1.000
_cell.angle_alpha   90.00
_cell.angle_beta   90.00
_cell.angle_gamma   90.00
#
_symmetry.space_group_name_H-M   'P 1'
#
loop_
_entity.id
_entity.type
_entity.pdbx_description
1 polymer ?
#
loop_
_entity_poly.entity_id
_entity_poly.type
_entity_poly.pdbx_seq_one_letter_code
_entity_poly.pdbx_strand_id
1 'polypeptide(L)'
;MSFEDMLFALGQMKIATQGLTPSSKLGKDVGMDSLELVDLQCILEKMYGLDIPSRVFEEDLCLGNVVEQVNAQLNGSTKSQAPLAKR
;
A
#
# COMPACT_ATOMS: atom_id res chain seq x y z
N MET A 1 5.59 -2.94 8.89
CA MET A 1 5.61 -3.34 7.47
C MET A 1 6.82 -2.71 6.79
N SER A 2 7.68 -3.54 6.21
CA SER A 2 8.80 -3.11 5.36
C SER A 2 8.37 -3.03 3.89
N PHE A 3 9.14 -2.35 3.05
CA PHE A 3 8.88 -2.34 1.60
C PHE A 3 8.94 -3.75 0.99
N GLU A 4 9.80 -4.62 1.52
CA GLU A 4 9.88 -6.03 1.10
C GLU A 4 8.57 -6.79 1.35
N ASP A 5 7.88 -6.50 2.45
CA ASP A 5 6.58 -7.11 2.75
C ASP A 5 5.51 -6.68 1.72
N MET A 6 5.61 -5.44 1.20
CA MET A 6 4.74 -4.93 0.13
C MET A 6 4.98 -5.72 -1.15
N LEU A 7 6.24 -5.91 -1.53
CA LEU A 7 6.59 -6.70 -2.71
C LEU A 7 6.18 -8.17 -2.53
N PHE A 8 6.26 -8.71 -1.31
CA PHE A 8 5.80 -10.04 -1.01
C PHE A 8 4.27 -10.17 -1.22
N ALA A 9 3.49 -9.20 -0.73
CA ALA A 9 2.04 -9.17 -0.93
C ALA A 9 1.66 -9.07 -2.42
N LEU A 10 2.35 -8.22 -3.19
CA LEU A 10 2.17 -8.14 -4.65
C LEU A 10 2.53 -9.46 -5.36
N GLY A 11 3.57 -10.15 -4.88
CA GLY A 11 3.96 -11.46 -5.39
C GLY A 11 2.89 -12.54 -5.19
N GLN A 12 2.11 -12.49 -4.10
CA GLN A 12 0.96 -13.39 -3.89
C GLN A 12 -0.12 -13.21 -4.97
N MET A 13 -0.25 -12.00 -5.50
CA MET A 13 -1.19 -11.65 -6.56
C MET A 13 -0.64 -11.91 -7.97
N LYS A 14 0.57 -12.47 -8.09
CA LYS A 14 1.29 -12.65 -9.37
C LYS A 14 1.62 -11.34 -10.10
N ILE A 15 1.75 -10.25 -9.36
CA ILE A 15 2.13 -8.94 -9.90
C ILE A 15 3.65 -8.86 -9.97
N ALA A 16 4.16 -8.32 -11.08
CA ALA A 16 5.59 -8.17 -11.30
C ALA A 16 6.14 -7.05 -10.39
N THR A 17 7.02 -7.42 -9.45
CA THR A 17 7.64 -6.49 -8.50
C THR A 17 9.01 -5.99 -8.93
N GLN A 18 9.53 -6.53 -10.04
CA GLN A 18 10.88 -6.26 -10.50
C GLN A 18 10.99 -4.82 -11.03
N GLY A 19 11.82 -4.01 -10.38
CA GLY A 19 12.02 -2.60 -10.75
C GLY A 19 11.01 -1.63 -10.13
N LEU A 20 10.10 -2.11 -9.27
CA LEU A 20 9.23 -1.23 -8.50
C LEU A 20 10.03 -0.48 -7.42
N THR A 21 9.65 0.77 -7.21
CA THR A 21 10.26 1.67 -6.23
C THR A 21 9.20 2.20 -5.27
N PRO A 22 9.58 2.78 -4.12
CA PRO A 22 8.61 3.42 -3.22
C PRO A 22 7.80 4.54 -3.89
N SER A 23 8.32 5.13 -4.97
CA SER A 23 7.66 6.18 -5.75
C SER A 23 6.79 5.65 -6.89
N SER A 24 6.75 4.33 -7.11
CA SER A 24 5.91 3.70 -8.14
C SER A 24 4.44 3.77 -7.71
N LYS A 25 3.57 4.23 -8.62
CA LYS A 25 2.13 4.33 -8.42
C LYS A 25 1.43 2.99 -8.60
N LEU A 26 0.46 2.68 -7.74
CA LEU A 26 -0.32 1.45 -7.78
C LEU A 26 -1.07 1.29 -9.12
N GLY A 27 -1.82 2.29 -9.56
CA GLY A 27 -2.57 2.19 -10.81
C GLY A 27 -1.68 2.26 -12.04
N LYS A 28 -0.74 3.22 -12.07
CA LYS A 28 0.01 3.54 -13.30
C LYS A 28 1.27 2.71 -13.53
N ASP A 29 2.05 2.45 -12.47
CA ASP A 29 3.34 1.75 -12.59
C ASP A 29 3.20 0.27 -12.27
N VAL A 30 2.36 -0.07 -11.28
CA VAL A 30 2.08 -1.47 -10.91
C VAL A 30 0.97 -2.06 -11.78
N GLY A 31 0.05 -1.23 -12.28
CA GLY A 31 -1.07 -1.68 -13.11
C GLY A 31 -2.22 -2.25 -12.29
N MET A 32 -2.36 -1.87 -11.02
CA MET A 32 -3.42 -2.36 -10.15
C MET A 32 -4.75 -1.69 -10.48
N ASP A 33 -5.73 -2.52 -10.82
CA ASP A 33 -7.12 -2.12 -10.94
C ASP A 33 -7.80 -2.02 -9.55
N SER A 34 -8.97 -1.38 -9.49
CA SER A 34 -9.74 -1.22 -8.25
C SER A 34 -10.02 -2.54 -7.50
N LEU A 35 -10.12 -3.67 -8.22
CA LEU A 35 -10.29 -4.99 -7.61
C LEU A 35 -8.98 -5.50 -6.99
N GLU A 36 -7.85 -5.29 -7.66
CA GLU A 36 -6.53 -5.68 -7.15
C GLU A 36 -6.14 -4.88 -5.90
N LEU A 37 -6.54 -3.60 -5.82
CA LEU A 37 -6.35 -2.80 -4.62
C LEU A 37 -7.06 -3.39 -3.40
N VAL A 38 -8.27 -3.92 -3.59
CA VAL A 38 -9.05 -4.58 -2.53
C VAL A 38 -8.42 -5.90 -2.11
N ASP A 39 -7.93 -6.69 -3.07
CA ASP A 39 -7.21 -7.93 -2.77
C ASP A 39 -5.91 -7.67 -2.01
N LEU A 40 -5.13 -6.66 -2.43
CA LEU A 40 -3.91 -6.23 -1.73
C LEU A 40 -4.22 -5.82 -0.29
N GLN A 41 -5.24 -4.99 -0.10
CA GLN A 41 -5.72 -4.62 1.23
C GLN A 41 -6.04 -5.87 2.06
N CYS A 42 -6.84 -6.79 1.54
CA CYS A 42 -7.24 -8.00 2.27
C CYS A 42 -6.03 -8.87 2.65
N ILE A 43 -5.01 -8.95 1.79
CA ILE A 43 -3.75 -9.64 2.10
C ILE A 43 -3.02 -8.93 3.24
N LEU A 44 -2.87 -7.61 3.18
CA LEU A 44 -2.18 -6.83 4.21
C LEU A 44 -2.91 -6.90 5.56
N GLU A 45 -4.23 -6.75 5.56
CA GLU A 45 -5.09 -6.92 6.74
C GLU A 45 -4.89 -8.28 7.39
N LYS A 46 -4.91 -9.37 6.59
CA LYS A 46 -4.68 -10.73 7.09
C LYS A 46 -3.25 -10.97 7.57
N MET A 47 -2.26 -10.41 6.88
CA MET A 47 -0.84 -10.57 7.24
C MET A 47 -0.51 -9.91 8.57
N TYR A 48 -1.08 -8.73 8.82
CA TYR A 48 -0.76 -7.92 10.00
C TYR A 48 -1.85 -7.94 11.07
N GLY A 49 -3.00 -8.53 10.80
CA GLY A 49 -4.16 -8.50 11.69
C GLY A 49 -4.75 -7.09 11.85
N LEU A 50 -4.68 -6.26 10.81
CA LEU A 50 -5.21 -4.89 10.80
C LEU A 50 -6.54 -4.83 10.04
N ASP A 51 -7.28 -3.74 10.24
CA ASP A 51 -8.49 -3.39 9.48
C ASP A 51 -8.20 -2.05 8.77
N ILE A 52 -7.84 -2.10 7.49
CA ILE A 52 -7.39 -0.92 6.75
C ILE A 52 -8.58 -0.44 5.91
N PRO A 53 -9.08 0.79 6.08
CA PRO A 53 -10.22 1.23 5.27
C PRO A 53 -9.83 1.29 3.79
N SER A 54 -10.68 0.75 2.91
CA SER A 54 -10.45 0.70 1.45
C SER A 54 -10.28 2.08 0.79
N ARG A 55 -10.78 3.14 1.43
CA ARG A 55 -10.51 4.54 1.01
C ARG A 55 -9.04 4.95 1.09
N VAL A 56 -8.20 4.17 1.78
CA VAL A 56 -6.76 4.41 1.91
C VAL A 56 -6.00 3.95 0.67
N PHE A 57 -6.60 3.08 -0.17
CA PHE A 57 -5.97 2.60 -1.39
C PHE A 57 -6.60 3.30 -2.60
N GLU A 58 -5.86 4.23 -3.18
CA GLU A 58 -6.21 4.94 -4.42
C GLU A 58 -5.17 4.63 -5.50
N GLU A 59 -5.61 4.60 -6.77
CA GLU A 59 -4.75 4.31 -7.93
C GLU A 59 -3.55 5.27 -8.06
N ASP A 60 -3.70 6.50 -7.58
CA ASP A 60 -2.66 7.53 -7.59
C ASP A 60 -1.63 7.42 -6.46
N LEU A 61 -1.84 6.53 -5.48
CA LEU A 61 -0.91 6.34 -4.39
C LEU A 61 0.34 5.57 -4.81
N CYS A 62 1.45 5.94 -4.20
CA CYS A 62 2.73 5.27 -4.38
C CYS A 62 2.90 4.16 -3.33
N LEU A 63 3.68 3.13 -3.67
CA LEU A 63 3.97 2.01 -2.76
C LEU A 63 4.51 2.47 -1.40
N GLY A 64 5.37 3.49 -1.38
CA GLY A 64 5.92 4.07 -0.16
C GLY A 64 4.84 4.66 0.75
N ASN A 65 3.87 5.38 0.17
CA ASN A 65 2.76 5.94 0.93
C ASN A 65 1.93 4.84 1.61
N VAL A 66 1.69 3.72 0.91
CA VAL A 66 0.97 2.58 1.52
C VAL A 66 1.76 2.02 2.70
N VAL A 67 3.05 1.78 2.52
CA VAL A 67 3.93 1.26 3.59
C VAL A 67 3.91 2.18 4.81
N GLU A 68 3.96 3.50 4.60
CA GLU A 68 3.85 4.49 5.69
C GLU A 68 2.47 4.45 6.35
N GLN A 69 1.38 4.38 5.58
CA GLN A 69 0.02 4.31 6.12
C GLN A 69 -0.19 3.05 6.98
N VAL A 70 0.26 1.90 6.50
CA VAL A 70 0.16 0.62 7.23
C VAL A 70 1.03 0.66 8.49
N ASN A 71 2.24 1.21 8.41
CA ASN A 71 3.10 1.41 9.59
C ASN A 71 2.50 2.36 10.62
N ALA A 72 1.87 3.45 10.18
CA ALA A 72 1.20 4.38 11.07
C ALA A 72 0.05 3.70 11.83
N GLN A 73 -0.68 2.79 11.18
CA GLN A 73 -1.71 1.98 11.83
C GLN A 73 -1.14 0.92 12.78
N LEU A 74 -0.07 0.21 12.37
CA LEU A 74 0.63 -0.76 13.22
C LEU A 74 1.19 -0.14 14.50
N ASN A 75 1.74 1.06 14.41
CA ASN A 75 2.39 1.75 15.52
C ASN A 75 1.40 2.52 16.43
N GLY A 76 0.09 2.42 16.18
CA GLY A 76 -0.93 2.76 17.17
C GLY A 76 -1.03 4.25 17.54
N SER A 77 -0.81 5.18 16.61
CA SER A 77 -1.10 6.60 16.84
C SER A 77 -2.14 7.12 15.85
N THR A 78 -3.40 7.08 16.26
CA THR A 78 -4.43 7.96 15.71
C THR A 78 -3.95 9.41 15.81
N LYS A 79 -3.44 9.99 14.73
CA LYS A 79 -3.50 11.44 14.49
C LYS A 79 -3.18 11.82 13.05
N SER A 80 -4.23 12.34 12.42
CA SER A 80 -4.19 13.41 11.43
C SER A 80 -3.59 13.09 10.08
N GLN A 81 -4.47 13.17 9.08
CA GLN A 81 -4.15 13.73 7.77
C GLN A 81 -3.08 14.82 7.92
N ALA A 82 -1.98 14.70 7.17
CA ALA A 82 -1.14 15.83 6.80
C ALA A 82 -0.89 15.73 5.29
N PRO A 83 -1.10 16.82 4.54
CA PRO A 83 -1.10 16.79 3.09
C PRO A 83 0.30 16.57 2.56
N LEU A 84 0.38 15.82 1.45
CA LEU A 84 1.54 15.67 0.61
C LEU A 84 2.13 17.05 0.28
N ALA A 85 3.19 17.44 1.00
CA ALA A 85 3.91 18.68 0.76
C ALA A 85 4.67 18.55 -0.56
N LYS A 86 4.11 19.13 -1.62
CA LYS A 86 4.86 19.46 -2.83
C LYS A 86 5.92 20.50 -2.44
N ARG A 87 7.20 20.23 -2.72
CA ARG A 87 8.26 21.25 -2.81
C ARG A 87 8.82 21.23 -4.21
#